data_AF-A0A508WTI7-F1
#
_entry.id   AF-A0A508WTI7-F1
#
_cell.length_a   1.000
_cell.length_b   1.000
_cell.length_c   1.000
_cell.angle_alpha   90.00
_cell.angle_beta   90.00
_cell.angle_gamma   90.00
#
_symmetry.space_group_name_H-M   'P 1'
#
loop_
_entity.id
_entity.type
_entity.pdbx_description
1 polymer ?
#
loop_
_entity_poly.entity_id
_entity_poly.type
_entity_poly.pdbx_seq_one_letter_code
_entity_poly.pdbx_strand_id
1 'polypeptide(L)'
;MKSTTALLFASTVLLASPALAETPNVVVSIKPVHSLVASIMEGVGEPSLIMEGAASPHTYTMKPSNAAALQAAKVVFWVGPGLEAFLDTPLDALSTGARVVELGEAPGLDKLKFREGGAFEGHDHGEEGHADEGHAGEGHAGEADHDGHEDHGDAHAGEAASAENAAGHEHHDHGEGEFDMHMWLDPMNAKAMAAEIEKTLSSADPDNAATYKANLEKLNERIGALDKSLAETVAAIKDKPFVVFHDAYQYFEHRYKVRVAGSITVSPEVLPGAERLSEIRAKIKELGATCVFAEPQFEPKLVGVVIEGTPAKSGTLDPEGGTLDAGPDLYFELMESIGASLKECLS
;
A
#
# COMPACT_ATOMS: atom_id res chain seq x y z
N MET A 1 -48.38 72.05 26.58
CA MET A 1 -47.33 71.12 27.05
C MET A 1 -48.00 69.92 27.69
N LYS A 2 -47.90 68.74 27.07
CA LYS A 2 -47.92 67.40 27.71
C LYS A 2 -47.41 66.41 26.66
N SER A 3 -46.35 65.69 27.05
CA SER A 3 -45.36 65.04 26.22
C SER A 3 -45.85 63.70 25.66
N THR A 4 -45.59 63.45 24.38
CA THR A 4 -45.81 62.16 23.71
C THR A 4 -44.59 61.27 23.94
N THR A 5 -44.72 60.22 24.74
CA THR A 5 -43.65 59.22 24.93
C THR A 5 -43.71 58.22 23.78
N ALA A 6 -42.77 58.34 22.83
CA ALA A 6 -42.58 57.35 21.78
C ALA A 6 -41.75 56.17 22.32
N LEU A 7 -42.36 54.98 22.32
CA LEU A 7 -41.72 53.72 22.70
C LEU A 7 -40.87 53.24 21.50
N LEU A 8 -39.54 53.35 21.58
CA LEU A 8 -38.64 52.74 20.61
C LEU A 8 -38.54 51.23 20.90
N PHE A 9 -39.10 50.41 20.00
CA PHE A 9 -38.77 48.98 19.92
C PHE A 9 -37.40 48.84 19.25
N ALA A 10 -36.38 48.49 20.04
CA ALA A 10 -35.08 48.08 19.52
C ALA A 10 -35.17 46.62 19.06
N SER A 11 -35.36 46.39 17.76
CA SER A 11 -35.24 45.05 17.17
C SER A 11 -33.79 44.58 17.24
N THR A 12 -33.51 43.64 18.14
CA THR A 12 -32.24 42.93 18.20
C THR A 12 -32.19 41.92 17.05
N VAL A 13 -31.43 42.22 16.00
CA VAL A 13 -31.12 41.26 14.94
C VAL A 13 -30.10 40.27 15.51
N LEU A 14 -30.53 39.05 15.83
CA LEU A 14 -29.61 37.93 16.05
C LEU A 14 -28.97 37.58 14.71
N LEU A 15 -27.70 37.93 14.53
CA LEU A 15 -26.86 37.36 13.48
C LEU A 15 -26.57 35.91 13.88
N ALA A 16 -27.29 34.96 13.28
CA ALA A 16 -26.91 33.56 13.35
C ALA A 16 -25.62 33.40 12.53
N SER A 17 -24.48 33.25 13.21
CA SER A 17 -23.26 32.78 12.54
C SER A 17 -23.53 31.39 11.97
N PRO A 18 -23.16 31.10 10.71
CA PRO A 18 -23.22 29.72 10.22
C PRO A 18 -22.30 28.90 11.12
N ALA A 19 -22.87 27.91 11.81
CA ALA A 19 -22.06 26.86 12.41
C ALA A 19 -21.36 26.16 11.26
N LEU A 20 -20.03 26.29 11.16
CA LEU A 20 -19.24 25.43 10.31
C LEU A 20 -19.44 24.01 10.88
N ALA A 21 -20.06 23.14 10.10
CA ALA A 21 -20.23 21.74 10.47
C ALA A 21 -18.84 21.14 10.74
N GLU A 22 -18.73 20.35 11.80
CA GLU A 22 -17.47 19.72 12.17
C GLU A 22 -17.19 18.59 11.18
N THR A 23 -16.21 18.80 10.29
CA THR A 23 -15.77 17.83 9.30
C THR A 23 -15.33 16.54 9.99
N PRO A 24 -15.72 15.34 9.50
CA PRO A 24 -15.29 14.09 10.10
C PRO A 24 -13.77 13.97 10.08
N ASN A 25 -13.21 13.42 11.17
CA ASN A 25 -11.80 13.04 11.18
C ASN A 25 -11.60 11.81 10.28
N VAL A 26 -10.89 12.00 9.16
CA VAL A 26 -10.61 10.97 8.16
C VAL A 26 -9.12 10.65 8.18
N VAL A 27 -8.80 9.37 8.27
CA VAL A 27 -7.42 8.86 8.24
C VAL A 27 -7.25 7.98 7.02
N VAL A 28 -6.08 8.10 6.37
CA VAL A 28 -5.76 7.36 5.15
C VAL A 28 -4.39 6.70 5.27
N SER A 29 -4.25 5.47 4.78
CA SER A 29 -3.02 4.68 4.89
C SER A 29 -1.84 5.26 4.10
N ILE A 30 -1.99 5.38 2.77
CA ILE A 30 -0.92 5.67 1.81
C ILE A 30 -1.22 6.90 0.95
N LYS A 31 -0.18 7.49 0.35
CA LYS A 31 -0.27 8.73 -0.43
C LYS A 31 -1.19 8.66 -1.66
N PRO A 32 -1.15 7.62 -2.51
CA PRO A 32 -2.04 7.55 -3.67
C PRO A 32 -3.51 7.58 -3.27
N VAL A 33 -3.88 6.83 -2.23
CA VAL A 33 -5.23 6.85 -1.65
C VAL A 33 -5.55 8.19 -1.01
N HIS A 34 -4.61 8.78 -0.27
CA HIS A 34 -4.77 10.10 0.34
C HIS A 34 -5.11 11.16 -0.69
N SER A 35 -4.45 11.13 -1.85
CA SER A 35 -4.73 12.05 -2.95
C SER A 35 -6.16 11.95 -3.47
N LEU A 36 -6.69 10.73 -3.61
CA LEU A 36 -8.09 10.51 -4.00
C LEU A 36 -9.05 11.03 -2.93
N VAL A 37 -8.80 10.72 -1.65
CA VAL A 37 -9.65 11.16 -0.53
C VAL A 37 -9.61 12.69 -0.39
N ALA A 38 -8.43 13.30 -0.47
CA ALA A 38 -8.24 14.75 -0.42
C ALA A 38 -8.96 15.45 -1.57
N SER A 39 -8.94 14.87 -2.78
CA SER A 39 -9.69 15.39 -3.92
C SER A 39 -11.21 15.39 -3.68
N ILE A 40 -11.75 14.34 -3.04
CA ILE A 40 -13.17 14.30 -2.69
C ILE A 40 -13.50 15.30 -1.57
N MET A 41 -12.62 15.43 -0.57
CA MET A 41 -12.80 16.32 0.58
C MET A 41 -12.51 17.80 0.29
N GLU A 42 -12.07 18.15 -0.92
CA GLU A 42 -11.67 19.52 -1.29
C GLU A 42 -12.76 20.56 -0.94
N GLY A 43 -12.38 21.59 -0.18
CA GLY A 43 -13.28 22.64 0.31
C GLY A 43 -14.10 22.28 1.56
N VAL A 44 -13.95 21.06 2.09
CA VAL A 44 -14.61 20.58 3.32
C VAL A 44 -13.59 20.29 4.44
N GLY A 45 -12.45 19.69 4.11
CA GLY A 45 -11.34 19.45 5.03
C GLY A 45 -10.24 18.62 4.41
N GLU A 46 -9.27 18.21 5.21
CA GLU A 46 -8.12 17.44 4.76
C GLU A 46 -7.98 16.13 5.56
N PRO A 47 -7.79 14.98 4.89
CA PRO A 47 -7.54 13.72 5.57
C PRO A 47 -6.12 13.68 6.16
N SER A 48 -5.98 13.02 7.31
CA SER A 48 -4.67 12.67 7.88
C SER A 48 -4.05 11.49 7.14
N LEU A 49 -2.73 11.48 7.00
CA LEU A 49 -1.97 10.41 6.33
C LEU A 49 -1.14 9.63 7.34
N ILE A 50 -1.21 8.30 7.31
CA ILE A 50 -0.42 7.42 8.20
C ILE A 50 1.02 7.30 7.70
N MET A 51 1.20 6.90 6.44
CA MET A 51 2.51 6.70 5.84
C MET A 51 3.00 7.97 5.15
N GLU A 52 3.67 8.83 5.92
CA GLU A 52 4.32 10.04 5.40
C GLU A 52 5.70 9.74 4.79
N GLY A 53 6.12 10.58 3.85
CA GLY A 53 7.45 10.51 3.24
C GLY A 53 7.59 9.41 2.19
N ALA A 54 8.79 8.83 2.07
CA ALA A 54 9.14 7.82 1.08
C ALA A 54 9.28 6.42 1.70
N ALA A 55 8.45 6.09 2.69
CA ALA A 55 8.42 4.73 3.21
C ALA A 55 7.62 3.81 2.26
N SER A 56 7.88 2.50 2.33
CA SER A 56 7.13 1.48 1.60
C SER A 56 6.03 0.89 2.50
N PRO A 57 4.81 0.65 1.99
CA PRO A 57 3.71 0.11 2.78
C PRO A 57 3.98 -1.32 3.26
N HIS A 58 4.83 -2.08 2.55
CA HIS A 58 5.22 -3.44 2.94
C HIS A 58 6.03 -3.47 4.24
N THR A 59 6.90 -2.47 4.45
CA THR A 59 7.86 -2.43 5.59
C THR A 59 7.52 -1.40 6.66
N TYR A 60 6.41 -0.70 6.51
CA TYR A 60 6.14 0.48 7.33
C TYR A 60 5.92 0.09 8.79
N THR A 61 6.62 0.79 9.70
CA THR A 61 6.39 0.67 11.14
C THR A 61 5.61 1.88 11.64
N MET A 62 4.47 1.64 12.28
CA MET A 62 3.64 2.72 12.81
C MET A 62 4.33 3.50 13.94
N LYS A 63 4.18 4.81 13.90
CA LYS A 63 4.55 5.71 15.01
C LYS A 63 3.42 5.74 16.05
N PRO A 64 3.71 6.07 17.32
CA PRO A 64 2.67 6.29 18.34
C PRO A 64 1.62 7.35 17.94
N SER A 65 2.02 8.37 17.18
CA SER A 65 1.11 9.38 16.62
C SER A 65 0.08 8.78 15.66
N ASN A 66 0.44 7.73 14.91
CA ASN A 66 -0.44 7.07 13.97
C ASN A 66 -1.56 6.34 14.71
N ALA A 67 -1.22 5.66 15.81
CA ALA A 67 -2.22 5.00 16.66
C ALA A 67 -3.21 6.01 17.26
N ALA A 68 -2.73 7.17 17.72
CA ALA A 68 -3.59 8.25 18.20
C ALA A 68 -4.52 8.80 17.11
N ALA A 69 -4.01 8.96 15.88
CA ALA A 69 -4.82 9.39 14.74
C ALA A 69 -5.92 8.37 14.42
N LEU A 70 -5.58 7.07 14.37
CA LEU A 70 -6.54 5.98 14.13
C LEU A 70 -7.63 5.93 15.22
N GLN A 71 -7.27 6.09 16.49
CA GLN A 71 -8.24 6.11 17.59
C GLN A 71 -9.20 7.30 17.54
N ALA A 72 -8.77 8.44 16.98
CA ALA A 72 -9.59 9.63 16.82
C ALA A 72 -10.39 9.65 15.51
N ALA A 73 -10.19 8.66 14.62
CA ALA A 73 -10.79 8.63 13.31
C ALA A 73 -12.28 8.27 13.37
N LYS A 74 -13.08 8.97 12.57
CA LYS A 74 -14.46 8.57 12.28
C LYS A 74 -14.52 7.67 11.05
N VAL A 75 -13.61 7.87 10.09
CA VAL A 75 -13.47 7.04 8.89
C VAL A 75 -12.00 6.75 8.65
N VAL A 76 -11.68 5.50 8.32
CA VAL A 76 -10.34 5.09 7.89
C VAL A 76 -10.43 4.48 6.50
N PHE A 77 -9.61 4.97 5.57
CA PHE A 77 -9.45 4.39 4.23
C PHE A 77 -8.06 3.75 4.09
N TRP A 78 -8.02 2.54 3.57
CA TRP A 78 -6.80 1.78 3.29
C TRP A 78 -7.03 0.85 2.11
N VAL A 79 -5.97 0.28 1.51
CA VAL A 79 -6.13 -0.64 0.38
C VAL A 79 -6.57 -2.00 0.89
N GLY A 80 -5.89 -2.57 1.88
CA GLY A 80 -6.32 -3.80 2.55
C GLY A 80 -5.15 -4.57 3.18
N PRO A 81 -5.45 -5.71 3.85
CA PRO A 81 -4.46 -6.46 4.62
C PRO A 81 -3.33 -7.03 3.75
N GLY A 82 -3.58 -7.27 2.45
CA GLY A 82 -2.57 -7.75 1.50
C GLY A 82 -1.47 -6.74 1.12
N LEU A 83 -1.61 -5.47 1.53
CA LEU A 83 -0.61 -4.43 1.29
C LEU A 83 -0.14 -3.79 2.60
N GLU A 84 -1.07 -3.32 3.42
CA GLU A 84 -0.77 -2.60 4.66
C GLU A 84 -0.91 -3.49 5.89
N ALA A 85 -0.22 -4.63 5.93
CA ALA A 85 -0.27 -5.59 7.04
C ALA A 85 -0.01 -4.94 8.41
N PHE A 86 0.76 -3.85 8.46
CA PHE A 86 1.01 -3.06 9.67
C PHE A 86 -0.26 -2.40 10.27
N LEU A 87 -1.37 -2.34 9.54
CA LEU A 87 -2.66 -1.81 9.99
C LEU A 87 -3.65 -2.89 10.45
N ASP A 88 -3.41 -4.17 10.17
CA ASP A 88 -4.38 -5.24 10.42
C ASP A 88 -4.80 -5.31 11.91
N THR A 89 -3.85 -5.60 12.80
CA THR A 89 -4.10 -5.63 14.25
C THR A 89 -4.56 -4.28 14.82
N PRO A 90 -3.94 -3.13 14.46
CA PRO A 90 -4.42 -1.83 14.92
C PRO A 90 -5.87 -1.50 14.55
N LEU A 91 -6.31 -1.85 13.34
CA LEU A 91 -7.66 -1.59 12.86
C LEU A 91 -8.68 -2.50 13.55
N ASP A 92 -8.34 -3.77 13.77
CA ASP A 92 -9.16 -4.71 14.56
C ASP A 92 -9.33 -4.26 16.01
N ALA A 93 -8.29 -3.63 16.58
CA ALA A 93 -8.32 -3.11 17.93
C ALA A 93 -9.10 -1.79 18.06
N LEU A 94 -9.51 -1.15 16.96
CA LEU A 94 -10.37 0.03 17.03
C LEU A 94 -11.74 -0.38 17.57
N SER A 95 -12.09 0.14 18.74
CA SER A 95 -13.48 0.09 19.23
C SER A 95 -14.40 0.63 18.13
N THR A 96 -15.60 0.05 17.97
CA THR A 96 -16.56 0.18 16.84
C THR A 96 -17.01 1.60 16.41
N GLY A 97 -16.36 2.67 16.88
CA GLY A 97 -16.65 4.05 16.56
C GLY A 97 -16.13 4.53 15.20
N ALA A 98 -15.08 3.91 14.65
CA ALA A 98 -14.56 4.24 13.33
C ALA A 98 -15.17 3.34 12.24
N ARG A 99 -15.54 3.92 11.09
CA ARG A 99 -15.86 3.15 9.89
C ARG A 99 -14.57 2.89 9.11
N VAL A 100 -14.10 1.64 9.13
CA VAL A 100 -12.96 1.18 8.32
C VAL A 100 -13.45 0.76 6.94
N VAL A 101 -12.82 1.27 5.88
CA VAL A 101 -13.18 0.98 4.49
C VAL A 101 -11.97 0.47 3.73
N GLU A 102 -12.02 -0.81 3.38
CA GLU A 102 -11.06 -1.47 2.51
C GLU A 102 -11.37 -1.14 1.05
N LEU A 103 -10.50 -0.32 0.44
CA LEU A 103 -10.67 0.10 -0.95
C LEU A 103 -10.31 -1.00 -1.93
N GLY A 104 -9.57 -2.03 -1.50
CA GLY A 104 -9.29 -3.25 -2.25
C GLY A 104 -10.54 -4.07 -2.60
N GLU A 105 -11.64 -3.82 -1.90
CA GLU A 105 -12.94 -4.42 -2.13
C GLU A 105 -13.96 -3.44 -2.74
N ALA A 106 -13.51 -2.28 -3.22
CA ALA A 106 -14.39 -1.29 -3.84
C ALA A 106 -15.17 -1.91 -5.03
N PRO A 107 -16.49 -1.68 -5.14
CA PRO A 107 -17.26 -2.19 -6.27
C PRO A 107 -16.76 -1.63 -7.60
N GLY A 108 -16.56 -2.52 -8.58
CA GLY A 108 -16.14 -2.14 -9.94
C GLY A 108 -14.64 -2.10 -10.17
N LEU A 109 -13.83 -2.61 -9.23
CA LEU A 109 -12.41 -2.87 -9.47
C LEU A 109 -12.20 -4.03 -10.46
N ASP A 110 -11.28 -3.82 -11.39
CA ASP A 110 -10.62 -4.90 -12.10
C ASP A 110 -9.47 -5.39 -11.21
N LYS A 111 -9.50 -6.65 -10.76
CA LYS A 111 -8.45 -7.26 -9.92
C LYS A 111 -7.58 -8.20 -10.74
N LEU A 112 -6.26 -8.09 -10.57
CA LEU A 112 -5.29 -8.95 -11.22
C LEU A 112 -4.64 -9.87 -10.19
N LYS A 113 -4.54 -11.16 -10.50
CA LYS A 113 -3.81 -12.10 -9.64
C LYS A 113 -2.33 -11.78 -9.64
N PHE A 114 -1.63 -12.15 -8.56
CA PHE A 114 -0.17 -12.11 -8.55
C PHE A 114 0.40 -12.92 -9.72
N ARG A 115 1.52 -12.46 -10.26
CA ARG A 115 2.27 -13.19 -11.27
C ARG A 115 3.09 -14.29 -10.60
N GLU A 116 2.96 -15.49 -11.13
CA GLU A 116 3.79 -16.66 -10.77
C GLU A 116 4.72 -17.01 -11.94
N GLY A 117 5.87 -17.62 -11.65
CA GLY A 117 6.85 -18.09 -12.62
C GLY A 117 8.00 -17.15 -12.95
N GLY A 118 9.22 -17.71 -12.93
CA GLY A 118 10.37 -17.23 -13.71
C GLY A 118 10.95 -15.89 -13.25
N ALA A 119 10.76 -14.84 -14.05
CA ALA A 119 11.35 -13.51 -13.77
C ALA A 119 10.57 -12.70 -12.71
N PHE A 120 9.50 -13.27 -12.15
CA PHE A 120 8.57 -12.61 -11.22
C PHE A 120 8.37 -13.37 -9.89
N GLU A 121 9.01 -14.54 -9.70
CA GLU A 121 8.85 -15.36 -8.50
C GLU A 121 9.72 -14.88 -7.32
N GLY A 122 9.13 -14.92 -6.13
CA GLY A 122 9.83 -14.86 -4.85
C GLY A 122 10.07 -16.29 -4.42
N HIS A 123 11.32 -16.73 -4.35
CA HIS A 123 11.62 -18.03 -3.76
C HIS A 123 11.38 -17.92 -2.25
N ASP A 124 10.19 -18.34 -1.81
CA ASP A 124 10.03 -18.84 -0.46
C ASP A 124 10.69 -20.22 -0.41
N HIS A 125 11.82 -20.33 0.29
CA HIS A 125 12.37 -21.63 0.64
C HIS A 125 11.65 -22.15 1.89
N GLY A 126 10.37 -22.44 1.72
CA GLY A 126 9.58 -23.22 2.66
C GLY A 126 9.76 -24.72 2.38
N GLU A 127 10.30 -25.42 3.37
CA GLU A 127 10.41 -26.88 3.51
C GLU A 127 11.56 -27.60 2.79
N GLU A 128 12.68 -27.72 3.52
CA GLU A 128 13.54 -28.90 3.51
C GLU A 128 12.67 -30.15 3.76
N GLY A 129 12.16 -30.74 2.67
CA GLY A 129 11.64 -32.09 2.70
C GLY A 129 12.77 -33.01 3.16
N HIS A 130 12.69 -33.48 4.40
CA HIS A 130 13.56 -34.50 4.96
C HIS A 130 13.52 -35.75 4.08
N ALA A 131 14.45 -35.84 3.14
CA ALA A 131 14.80 -37.09 2.48
C ALA A 131 15.50 -37.96 3.53
N ASP A 132 14.77 -38.97 4.00
CA ASP A 132 15.24 -40.11 4.77
C ASP A 132 16.33 -40.85 3.98
N GLU A 133 17.60 -40.49 4.20
CA GLU A 133 18.76 -41.23 3.73
C GLU A 133 19.39 -41.94 4.94
N GLY A 134 18.98 -43.20 5.14
CA GLY A 134 19.55 -44.10 6.12
C GLY A 134 21.03 -44.36 5.83
N HIS A 135 21.90 -43.76 6.63
CA HIS A 135 23.32 -44.11 6.66
C HIS A 135 23.64 -45.05 7.83
N ALA A 136 23.82 -46.32 7.47
CA ALA A 136 24.62 -47.27 8.22
C ALA A 136 26.08 -46.79 8.26
N GLY A 137 26.63 -46.66 9.47
CA GLY A 137 28.05 -46.36 9.69
C GLY A 137 28.51 -46.99 11.01
N GLU A 138 29.17 -48.14 10.89
CA GLU A 138 29.88 -48.78 11.99
C GLU A 138 31.13 -48.00 12.40
N GLY A 139 31.37 -47.93 13.71
CA GLY A 139 32.69 -48.05 14.33
C GLY A 139 33.51 -46.78 14.49
N HIS A 140 33.60 -46.26 15.72
CA HIS A 140 34.88 -46.07 16.40
C HIS A 140 34.70 -45.93 17.92
N ALA A 141 35.51 -46.68 18.66
CA ALA A 141 35.59 -46.72 20.11
C ALA A 141 36.67 -45.75 20.64
N GLY A 142 36.51 -45.29 21.89
CA GLY A 142 37.63 -44.96 22.78
C GLY A 142 37.70 -43.54 23.36
N GLU A 143 37.03 -43.37 24.51
CA GLU A 143 37.39 -42.63 25.74
C GLU A 143 37.95 -41.19 25.72
N ALA A 144 37.29 -40.30 26.47
CA ALA A 144 37.86 -39.66 27.67
C ALA A 144 36.79 -38.85 28.44
N ASP A 145 36.88 -38.95 29.76
CA ASP A 145 36.04 -38.36 30.82
C ASP A 145 35.83 -36.83 30.74
N HIS A 146 34.67 -36.36 31.24
CA HIS A 146 34.64 -35.49 32.43
C HIS A 146 33.22 -35.35 33.03
N ASP A 147 33.16 -35.71 34.31
CA ASP A 147 32.09 -35.49 35.30
C ASP A 147 31.65 -34.03 35.47
N GLY A 148 30.41 -33.84 35.94
CA GLY A 148 30.16 -32.93 37.06
C GLY A 148 28.87 -32.09 37.03
N HIS A 149 28.00 -32.37 38.02
CA HIS A 149 26.91 -31.55 38.61
C HIS A 149 25.50 -31.72 37.98
N GLU A 150 24.51 -32.42 38.60
CA GLU A 150 23.89 -32.29 39.95
C GLU A 150 23.63 -30.81 40.31
N ASP A 151 22.50 -30.33 40.78
CA ASP A 151 21.20 -30.79 41.24
C ASP A 151 20.37 -29.49 41.39
N HIS A 152 19.05 -29.59 41.34
CA HIS A 152 18.11 -28.82 42.18
C HIS A 152 16.70 -29.09 41.65
N GLY A 153 16.12 -30.15 42.18
CA GLY A 153 14.68 -30.21 42.35
C GLY A 153 14.22 -29.11 43.32
N ASP A 154 13.10 -28.47 42.99
CA ASP A 154 12.15 -28.17 44.04
C ASP A 154 10.72 -28.37 43.55
N ALA A 155 9.97 -29.08 44.38
CA ALA A 155 8.64 -29.55 44.13
C ALA A 155 7.67 -28.67 44.91
N HIS A 156 6.72 -28.05 44.22
CA HIS A 156 5.49 -27.59 44.85
C HIS A 156 4.27 -28.10 44.08
N ALA A 157 3.70 -29.18 44.63
CA ALA A 157 2.33 -29.60 44.41
C ALA A 157 1.38 -28.71 45.23
N GLY A 158 0.20 -28.40 44.69
CA GLY A 158 -0.88 -27.78 45.46
C GLY A 158 -1.95 -27.06 44.63
N GLU A 159 -2.73 -27.84 43.88
CA GLU A 159 -4.15 -27.69 43.51
C GLU A 159 -4.86 -26.32 43.65
N ALA A 160 -5.50 -25.86 42.56
CA ALA A 160 -6.94 -25.63 42.53
C ALA A 160 -7.45 -25.43 41.09
N ALA A 161 -8.62 -26.03 40.84
CA ALA A 161 -9.29 -26.15 39.56
C ALA A 161 -9.83 -24.82 39.00
N SER A 162 -9.73 -24.67 37.68
CA SER A 162 -10.80 -24.09 36.87
C SER A 162 -10.68 -24.63 35.45
N ALA A 163 -11.61 -25.54 35.13
CA ALA A 163 -11.99 -25.83 33.77
C ALA A 163 -12.54 -24.54 33.15
N GLU A 164 -12.13 -24.20 31.94
CA GLU A 164 -13.00 -23.78 30.84
C GLU A 164 -12.20 -23.44 29.58
N ASN A 165 -12.67 -23.99 28.45
CA ASN A 165 -12.37 -23.62 27.07
C ASN A 165 -10.94 -23.81 26.55
N ALA A 166 -10.64 -25.06 26.19
CA ALA A 166 -9.86 -25.34 24.99
C ALA A 166 -10.71 -24.95 23.75
N ALA A 167 -10.75 -23.66 23.43
CA ALA A 167 -11.03 -23.23 22.07
C ALA A 167 -9.71 -23.38 21.32
N GLY A 168 -9.62 -24.41 20.47
CA GLY A 168 -8.56 -24.48 19.48
C GLY A 168 -8.61 -23.19 18.68
N HIS A 169 -7.60 -22.35 18.86
CA HIS A 169 -7.32 -21.29 17.91
C HIS A 169 -6.91 -22.01 16.62
N GLU A 170 -7.89 -22.22 15.75
CA GLU A 170 -7.63 -22.32 14.32
C GLU A 170 -6.90 -21.03 13.98
N HIS A 171 -5.57 -21.14 13.89
CA HIS A 171 -4.76 -20.15 13.20
C HIS A 171 -5.34 -20.09 11.81
N HIS A 172 -6.12 -19.05 11.54
CA HIS A 172 -6.38 -18.64 10.17
C HIS A 172 -5.00 -18.32 9.61
N ASP A 173 -4.52 -19.25 8.81
CA ASP A 173 -3.43 -19.07 7.87
C ASP A 173 -3.77 -17.80 7.08
N HIS A 174 -3.08 -16.70 7.39
CA HIS A 174 -3.18 -15.46 6.62
C HIS A 174 -2.46 -15.73 5.30
N GLY A 175 -3.12 -16.51 4.44
CA GLY A 175 -2.63 -16.80 3.11
C GLY A 175 -2.35 -15.49 2.39
N GLU A 176 -1.13 -15.39 1.87
CA GLU A 176 -0.70 -14.44 0.86
C GLU A 176 -1.91 -14.13 -0.05
N GLY A 177 -2.32 -12.86 -0.12
CA GLY A 177 -3.54 -12.48 -0.84
C GLY A 177 -3.55 -13.01 -2.28
N GLU A 178 -4.71 -13.34 -2.84
CA GLU A 178 -4.79 -13.88 -4.21
C GLU A 178 -4.43 -12.84 -5.30
N PHE A 179 -4.53 -11.55 -4.97
CA PHE A 179 -4.50 -10.45 -5.93
C PHE A 179 -3.41 -9.44 -5.63
N ASP A 180 -2.81 -8.91 -6.71
CA ASP A 180 -1.92 -7.75 -6.64
C ASP A 180 -2.70 -6.55 -6.10
N MET A 181 -2.15 -5.92 -5.05
CA MET A 181 -2.77 -4.83 -4.32
C MET A 181 -2.39 -3.44 -4.85
N HIS A 182 -1.52 -3.33 -5.86
CA HIS A 182 -1.11 -2.05 -6.47
C HIS A 182 -2.15 -1.45 -7.44
N MET A 183 -3.42 -1.65 -7.11
CA MET A 183 -4.58 -1.41 -7.97
C MET A 183 -4.84 0.06 -8.30
N TRP A 184 -4.30 1.03 -7.53
CA TRP A 184 -4.43 2.45 -7.87
C TRP A 184 -3.69 2.83 -9.15
N LEU A 185 -2.74 2.00 -9.59
CA LEU A 185 -1.98 2.21 -10.82
C LEU A 185 -2.81 1.93 -12.09
N ASP A 186 -4.09 1.53 -11.99
CA ASP A 186 -5.08 1.67 -13.06
C ASP A 186 -6.01 2.87 -12.76
N PRO A 187 -6.07 3.89 -13.64
CA PRO A 187 -7.01 4.99 -13.50
C PRO A 187 -8.47 4.59 -13.37
N MET A 188 -8.90 3.47 -13.95
CA MET A 188 -10.29 3.01 -13.81
C MET A 188 -10.55 2.44 -12.41
N ASN A 189 -9.57 1.76 -11.83
CA ASN A 189 -9.64 1.33 -10.44
C ASN A 189 -9.64 2.52 -9.49
N ALA A 190 -8.82 3.55 -9.76
CA ALA A 190 -8.84 4.79 -8.98
C ALA A 190 -10.23 5.48 -9.00
N LYS A 191 -10.96 5.42 -10.13
CA LYS A 191 -12.37 5.89 -10.19
C LYS A 191 -13.31 5.04 -9.34
N ALA A 192 -13.16 3.72 -9.34
CA ALA A 192 -13.95 2.82 -8.52
C ALA A 192 -13.73 3.09 -7.02
N MET A 193 -12.47 3.25 -6.60
CA MET A 193 -12.12 3.67 -5.23
C MET A 193 -12.72 5.03 -4.89
N ALA A 194 -12.58 6.03 -5.77
CA ALA A 194 -13.13 7.36 -5.56
C ALA A 194 -14.65 7.35 -5.36
N ALA A 195 -15.37 6.46 -6.06
CA ALA A 195 -16.81 6.31 -5.88
C ALA A 195 -17.17 5.72 -4.50
N GLU A 196 -16.42 4.73 -3.99
CA GLU A 196 -16.67 4.19 -2.64
C GLU A 196 -16.24 5.19 -1.54
N ILE A 197 -15.19 5.98 -1.78
CA ILE A 197 -14.77 7.10 -0.91
C ILE A 197 -15.91 8.13 -0.81
N GLU A 198 -16.42 8.64 -1.93
CA GLU A 198 -17.51 9.61 -1.96
C GLU A 198 -18.74 9.09 -1.21
N LYS A 199 -19.18 7.88 -1.52
CA LYS A 199 -20.34 7.27 -0.90
C LYS A 199 -20.17 7.12 0.62
N THR A 200 -18.97 6.75 1.06
CA THR A 200 -18.63 6.62 2.49
C THR A 200 -18.66 7.98 3.17
N LEU A 201 -18.01 8.99 2.60
CA LEU A 201 -17.95 10.34 3.14
C LEU A 201 -19.35 10.98 3.18
N SER A 202 -20.12 10.88 2.11
CA SER A 202 -21.52 11.36 2.05
C SER A 202 -22.43 10.69 3.08
N SER A 203 -22.13 9.44 3.48
CA SER A 203 -22.86 8.76 4.54
C SER A 203 -22.42 9.21 5.94
N ALA A 204 -21.12 9.49 6.12
CA ALA A 204 -20.53 9.89 7.40
C ALA A 204 -20.72 11.39 7.71
N ASP A 205 -20.89 12.21 6.68
CA ASP A 205 -21.12 13.65 6.70
C ASP A 205 -22.15 14.08 5.64
N PRO A 206 -23.46 13.88 5.93
CA PRO A 206 -24.54 14.17 4.99
C PRO A 206 -24.67 15.67 4.62
N ASP A 207 -24.21 16.57 5.49
CA ASP A 207 -24.31 18.01 5.27
C ASP A 207 -23.41 18.47 4.11
N ASN A 208 -22.27 17.78 3.91
CA ASN A 208 -21.33 18.05 2.82
C ASN A 208 -21.47 17.11 1.61
N ALA A 209 -22.45 16.19 1.61
CA ALA A 209 -22.62 15.18 0.57
C ALA A 209 -22.74 15.76 -0.87
N ALA A 210 -23.33 16.94 -1.04
CA ALA A 210 -23.41 17.59 -2.34
C ALA A 210 -22.02 18.03 -2.86
N THR A 211 -21.15 18.50 -1.97
CA THR A 211 -19.77 18.89 -2.29
C THR A 211 -18.96 17.66 -2.69
N TYR A 212 -19.04 16.57 -1.93
CA TYR A 212 -18.33 15.33 -2.25
C TYR A 212 -18.72 14.76 -3.63
N LYS A 213 -20.01 14.79 -3.97
CA LYS A 213 -20.49 14.37 -5.31
C LYS A 213 -19.95 15.25 -6.43
N ALA A 214 -19.99 16.56 -6.25
CA ALA A 214 -19.44 17.49 -7.23
C ALA A 214 -17.93 17.31 -7.41
N ASN A 215 -17.21 17.02 -6.32
CA ASN A 215 -15.77 16.75 -6.37
C ASN A 215 -15.46 15.41 -7.03
N LEU A 216 -16.28 14.36 -6.81
CA LEU A 216 -16.16 13.09 -7.53
C LEU A 216 -16.31 13.28 -9.05
N GLU A 217 -17.27 14.08 -9.50
CA GLU A 217 -17.45 14.38 -10.93
C GLU A 217 -16.20 15.03 -11.53
N LYS A 218 -15.66 16.07 -10.87
CA LYS A 218 -14.42 16.73 -11.30
C LYS A 218 -13.21 15.78 -11.31
N LEU A 219 -13.07 14.97 -10.26
CA LEU A 219 -11.99 13.99 -10.14
C LEU A 219 -12.08 12.96 -11.28
N ASN A 220 -13.27 12.46 -11.59
CA ASN A 220 -13.50 11.53 -12.69
C ASN A 220 -13.16 12.12 -14.07
N GLU A 221 -13.44 13.40 -14.29
CA GLU A 221 -13.03 14.11 -15.51
C GLU A 221 -11.51 14.22 -15.61
N ARG A 222 -10.85 14.64 -14.52
CA ARG A 222 -9.38 14.73 -14.46
C ARG A 222 -8.72 13.38 -14.70
N ILE A 223 -9.16 12.32 -14.03
CA ILE A 223 -8.64 10.96 -14.23
C ILE A 223 -8.88 10.49 -15.67
N GLY A 224 -10.02 10.85 -16.28
CA GLY A 224 -10.30 10.54 -17.68
C GLY A 224 -9.39 11.29 -18.67
N ALA A 225 -8.93 12.50 -18.34
CA ALA A 225 -7.96 13.23 -19.13
C ALA A 225 -6.53 12.67 -18.96
N LEU A 226 -6.15 12.36 -17.72
CA LEU A 226 -4.89 11.70 -17.37
C LEU A 226 -4.73 10.39 -18.15
N ASP A 227 -5.75 9.54 -18.15
CA ASP A 227 -5.70 8.25 -18.83
C ASP A 227 -5.41 8.37 -20.34
N LYS A 228 -6.03 9.35 -21.00
CA LYS A 228 -5.77 9.63 -22.42
C LYS A 228 -4.34 10.12 -22.64
N SER A 229 -3.88 11.05 -21.80
CA SER A 229 -2.51 11.60 -21.87
C SER A 229 -1.45 10.52 -21.68
N LEU A 230 -1.64 9.60 -20.73
CA LEU A 230 -0.74 8.49 -20.48
C LEU A 230 -0.71 7.51 -21.65
N ALA A 231 -1.87 7.15 -22.19
CA ALA A 231 -1.96 6.28 -23.36
C ALA A 231 -1.18 6.87 -24.56
N GLU A 232 -1.28 8.17 -24.80
CA GLU A 232 -0.49 8.86 -25.84
C GLU A 232 1.01 8.88 -25.51
N THR A 233 1.37 9.12 -24.25
CA THR A 233 2.75 9.22 -23.78
C THR A 233 3.51 7.90 -24.00
N VAL A 234 2.89 6.77 -23.68
CA VAL A 234 3.54 5.46 -23.72
C VAL A 234 3.30 4.67 -25.02
N ALA A 235 2.50 5.20 -25.95
CA ALA A 235 2.14 4.50 -27.19
C ALA A 235 3.36 4.03 -28.02
N ALA A 236 4.44 4.81 -28.03
CA ALA A 236 5.65 4.51 -28.81
C ALA A 236 6.58 3.48 -28.15
N ILE A 237 6.37 3.15 -26.87
CA ILE A 237 7.24 2.27 -26.09
C ILE A 237 6.56 0.96 -25.67
N LYS A 238 5.27 0.78 -26.01
CA LYS A 238 4.45 -0.37 -25.56
C LYS A 238 5.09 -1.75 -25.81
N ASP A 239 5.84 -1.89 -26.89
CA ASP A 239 6.47 -3.15 -27.29
C ASP A 239 7.89 -3.34 -26.75
N LYS A 240 8.45 -2.35 -26.03
CA LYS A 240 9.81 -2.38 -25.49
C LYS A 240 9.80 -2.97 -24.08
N PRO A 241 10.42 -4.15 -23.85
CA PRO A 241 10.44 -4.77 -22.53
C PRO A 241 11.38 -4.01 -21.58
N PHE A 242 10.98 -3.93 -20.30
CA PHE A 242 11.77 -3.34 -19.23
C PHE A 242 11.69 -4.16 -17.94
N VAL A 243 12.70 -4.04 -17.08
CA VAL A 243 12.74 -4.67 -15.76
C VAL A 243 12.45 -3.62 -14.70
N VAL A 244 11.72 -3.99 -13.65
CA VAL A 244 11.39 -3.12 -12.50
C VAL A 244 12.08 -3.61 -11.24
N PHE A 245 12.15 -2.76 -10.21
CA PHE A 245 12.74 -3.17 -8.94
C PHE A 245 11.83 -4.16 -8.21
N HIS A 246 10.60 -3.75 -7.85
CA HIS A 246 9.56 -4.69 -7.41
C HIS A 246 8.34 -4.72 -8.34
N ASP A 247 7.52 -5.76 -8.21
CA ASP A 247 6.43 -6.04 -9.13
C ASP A 247 5.12 -5.30 -8.81
N ALA A 248 5.14 -3.96 -8.80
CA ALA A 248 3.93 -3.15 -8.55
C ALA A 248 3.10 -2.81 -9.81
N TYR A 249 3.70 -2.89 -11.00
CA TYR A 249 3.19 -2.12 -12.14
C TYR A 249 2.16 -2.88 -13.00
N GLN A 250 1.65 -4.02 -12.53
CA GLN A 250 0.81 -4.92 -13.33
C GLN A 250 -0.47 -4.23 -13.85
N TYR A 251 -1.09 -3.38 -13.03
CA TYR A 251 -2.27 -2.61 -13.40
C TYR A 251 -1.97 -1.56 -14.48
N PHE A 252 -0.89 -0.79 -14.32
CA PHE A 252 -0.43 0.17 -15.32
C PHE A 252 -0.06 -0.54 -16.65
N GLU A 253 0.62 -1.67 -16.54
CA GLU A 253 0.98 -2.54 -17.66
C GLU A 253 -0.26 -3.01 -18.43
N HIS A 254 -1.24 -3.55 -17.70
CA HIS A 254 -2.46 -4.06 -18.29
C HIS A 254 -3.27 -2.95 -18.97
N ARG A 255 -3.33 -1.76 -18.37
CA ARG A 255 -4.05 -0.60 -18.94
C ARG A 255 -3.40 -0.11 -20.23
N TYR A 256 -2.10 0.11 -20.22
CA TYR A 256 -1.39 0.80 -21.30
C TYR A 256 -0.64 -0.12 -22.27
N LYS A 257 -0.65 -1.43 -22.03
CA LYS A 257 0.00 -2.45 -22.84
C LYS A 257 1.50 -2.25 -23.00
N VAL A 258 2.14 -1.56 -22.05
CA VAL A 258 3.59 -1.63 -21.86
C VAL A 258 3.96 -3.03 -21.38
N ARG A 259 5.24 -3.42 -21.38
CA ARG A 259 5.63 -4.80 -21.04
C ARG A 259 6.71 -4.84 -19.96
N VAL A 260 6.30 -5.23 -18.75
CA VAL A 260 7.25 -5.59 -17.70
C VAL A 260 7.79 -6.98 -18.02
N ALA A 261 9.12 -7.10 -18.06
CA ALA A 261 9.83 -8.30 -18.47
C ALA A 261 10.28 -9.16 -17.27
N GLY A 262 10.34 -8.56 -16.09
CA GLY A 262 10.70 -9.18 -14.82
C GLY A 262 10.87 -8.14 -13.71
N SER A 263 11.00 -8.60 -12.47
CA SER A 263 11.34 -7.80 -11.30
C SER A 263 12.66 -8.25 -10.68
N ILE A 264 13.36 -7.32 -10.03
CA ILE A 264 14.59 -7.62 -9.27
C ILE A 264 14.25 -8.35 -7.97
N THR A 265 13.17 -7.93 -7.33
CA THR A 265 12.64 -8.54 -6.11
C THR A 265 11.11 -8.60 -6.18
N VAL A 266 10.51 -9.53 -5.45
CA VAL A 266 9.05 -9.58 -5.25
C VAL A 266 8.69 -8.78 -4.01
N SER A 267 9.44 -8.98 -2.94
CA SER A 267 9.31 -8.22 -1.69
C SER A 267 10.55 -7.34 -1.52
N PRO A 268 10.41 -6.01 -1.52
CA PRO A 268 11.56 -5.12 -1.51
C PRO A 268 12.41 -5.17 -0.22
N GLU A 269 11.94 -5.94 0.77
CA GLU A 269 12.56 -6.18 2.07
C GLU A 269 13.74 -7.15 1.99
N VAL A 270 13.70 -8.09 1.05
CA VAL A 270 14.69 -9.15 0.91
C VAL A 270 15.68 -8.77 -0.18
N LEU A 271 16.93 -8.52 0.21
CA LEU A 271 18.00 -8.34 -0.77
C LEU A 271 18.16 -9.62 -1.60
N PRO A 272 18.12 -9.53 -2.94
CA PRO A 272 18.29 -10.70 -3.78
C PRO A 272 19.70 -11.29 -3.58
N GLY A 273 19.76 -12.62 -3.45
CA GLY A 273 21.02 -13.35 -3.40
C GLY A 273 21.81 -13.28 -4.71
N ALA A 274 23.07 -13.73 -4.69
CA ALA A 274 23.95 -13.69 -5.87
C ALA A 274 23.43 -14.53 -7.05
N GLU A 275 22.73 -15.63 -6.77
CA GLU A 275 22.07 -16.48 -7.76
C GLU A 275 20.96 -15.71 -8.49
N ARG A 276 20.04 -15.09 -7.74
CA ARG A 276 18.98 -14.26 -8.31
C ARG A 276 19.52 -13.09 -9.14
N LEU A 277 20.59 -12.42 -8.68
CA LEU A 277 21.24 -11.38 -9.46
C LEU A 277 21.82 -11.91 -10.79
N SER A 278 22.33 -13.14 -10.80
CA SER A 278 22.81 -13.81 -12.03
C SER A 278 21.65 -14.12 -12.98
N GLU A 279 20.52 -14.61 -12.46
CA GLU A 279 19.29 -14.84 -13.23
C GLU A 279 18.76 -13.56 -13.87
N ILE A 280 18.66 -12.47 -13.10
CA ILE A 280 18.19 -11.18 -13.60
C ILE A 280 19.12 -10.67 -14.69
N ARG A 281 20.45 -10.74 -14.50
CA ARG A 281 21.44 -10.36 -15.53
C ARG A 281 21.31 -11.20 -16.79
N ALA A 282 21.16 -12.52 -16.65
CA ALA A 282 20.93 -13.42 -17.77
C ALA A 282 19.62 -13.04 -18.49
N LYS A 283 18.58 -12.69 -17.73
CA LYS A 283 17.27 -12.34 -18.27
C LYS A 283 17.25 -10.98 -18.96
N ILE A 284 17.92 -9.96 -18.42
CA ILE A 284 18.12 -8.66 -19.09
C ILE A 284 18.78 -8.87 -20.44
N LYS A 285 19.78 -9.74 -20.50
CA LYS A 285 20.48 -10.09 -21.75
C LYS A 285 19.62 -10.90 -22.71
N GLU A 286 18.86 -11.87 -22.22
CA GLU A 286 17.97 -12.73 -23.00
C GLU A 286 16.78 -11.94 -23.59
N LEU A 287 16.13 -11.12 -22.76
CA LEU A 287 14.95 -10.36 -23.13
C LEU A 287 15.29 -9.08 -23.91
N GLY A 288 16.57 -8.70 -23.99
CA GLY A 288 16.99 -7.44 -24.59
C GLY A 288 16.36 -6.24 -23.89
N ALA A 289 16.19 -6.33 -22.56
CA ALA A 289 15.55 -5.28 -21.77
C ALA A 289 16.32 -3.97 -21.96
N THR A 290 15.60 -2.93 -22.39
CA THR A 290 16.23 -1.64 -22.72
C THR A 290 16.50 -0.82 -21.45
N CYS A 291 15.70 -1.04 -20.42
CA CYS A 291 15.75 -0.30 -19.16
C CYS A 291 15.53 -1.20 -17.96
N VAL A 292 16.20 -0.84 -16.87
CA VAL A 292 15.98 -1.35 -15.52
C VAL A 292 15.58 -0.18 -14.63
N PHE A 293 14.42 -0.25 -14.01
CA PHE A 293 13.89 0.82 -13.18
C PHE A 293 14.17 0.56 -11.70
N ALA A 294 14.80 1.52 -11.05
CA ALA A 294 14.91 1.61 -9.61
C ALA A 294 13.64 2.25 -9.03
N GLU A 295 13.58 2.29 -7.70
CA GLU A 295 12.60 3.04 -6.93
C GLU A 295 13.30 3.98 -5.97
N PRO A 296 12.75 5.19 -5.70
CA PRO A 296 13.37 6.13 -4.77
C PRO A 296 13.65 5.57 -3.37
N GLN A 297 12.82 4.61 -2.95
CA GLN A 297 12.86 3.98 -1.64
C GLN A 297 14.01 2.95 -1.52
N PHE A 298 14.62 2.50 -2.63
CA PHE A 298 15.54 1.37 -2.65
C PHE A 298 16.89 1.68 -3.31
N GLU A 299 17.96 1.06 -2.77
CA GLU A 299 19.36 1.40 -3.03
C GLU A 299 19.77 1.35 -4.53
N PRO A 300 20.22 2.48 -5.12
CA PRO A 300 20.67 2.56 -6.52
C PRO A 300 21.84 1.61 -6.86
N LYS A 301 22.60 1.16 -5.87
CA LYS A 301 23.74 0.26 -6.06
C LYS A 301 23.34 -1.08 -6.66
N LEU A 302 22.18 -1.63 -6.28
CA LEU A 302 21.70 -2.90 -6.83
C LEU A 302 21.41 -2.79 -8.33
N VAL A 303 20.76 -1.70 -8.75
CA VAL A 303 20.49 -1.45 -10.17
C VAL A 303 21.78 -1.32 -10.96
N GLY A 304 22.78 -0.61 -10.41
CA GLY A 304 24.11 -0.52 -11.01
C GLY A 304 24.79 -1.88 -11.23
N VAL A 305 24.72 -2.77 -10.23
CA VAL A 305 25.23 -4.14 -10.34
C VAL A 305 24.46 -4.92 -11.39
N VAL A 306 23.13 -4.82 -11.42
CA VAL A 306 22.29 -5.59 -12.35
C VAL A 306 22.52 -5.20 -13.82
N ILE A 307 22.75 -3.90 -14.12
CA ILE A 307 22.99 -3.43 -15.49
C ILE A 307 24.46 -3.50 -15.93
N GLU A 308 25.40 -3.72 -15.00
CA GLU A 308 26.83 -3.78 -15.30
C GLU A 308 27.14 -4.82 -16.38
N GLY A 309 27.85 -4.40 -17.45
CA GLY A 309 28.19 -5.27 -18.58
C GLY A 309 27.03 -5.54 -19.55
N THR A 310 25.89 -4.87 -19.39
CA THR A 310 24.74 -4.90 -20.31
C THR A 310 24.58 -3.55 -21.02
N PRO A 311 23.86 -3.48 -22.17
CA PRO A 311 23.52 -2.22 -22.80
C PRO A 311 22.31 -1.51 -22.15
N ALA A 312 21.74 -2.06 -21.07
CA ALA A 312 20.53 -1.52 -20.44
C ALA A 312 20.83 -0.19 -19.74
N LYS A 313 19.88 0.74 -19.81
CA LYS A 313 19.89 2.00 -19.06
C LYS A 313 19.19 1.81 -17.71
N SER A 314 19.39 2.74 -16.79
CA SER A 314 18.58 2.85 -15.58
C SER A 314 17.61 4.03 -15.65
N GLY A 315 16.45 3.86 -15.02
CA GLY A 315 15.49 4.93 -14.75
C GLY A 315 14.90 4.75 -13.36
N THR A 316 13.95 5.60 -12.98
CA THR A 316 13.25 5.50 -11.69
C THR A 316 11.74 5.49 -11.90
N LEU A 317 11.05 4.57 -11.23
CA LEU A 317 9.59 4.56 -11.10
C LEU A 317 9.25 4.61 -9.61
N ASP A 318 8.22 5.35 -9.23
CA ASP A 318 7.80 5.50 -7.83
C ASP A 318 6.31 5.15 -7.73
N PRO A 319 5.96 3.90 -7.33
CA PRO A 319 4.57 3.46 -7.33
C PRO A 319 3.76 4.09 -6.19
N GLU A 320 4.43 4.69 -5.20
CA GLU A 320 3.84 5.27 -3.99
C GLU A 320 3.88 6.81 -3.96
N GLY A 321 4.59 7.45 -4.89
CA GLY A 321 4.81 8.90 -4.85
C GLY A 321 5.56 9.33 -3.58
N GLY A 322 6.50 8.51 -3.14
CA GLY A 322 7.31 8.75 -1.94
C GLY A 322 8.01 10.10 -1.97
N THR A 323 8.44 10.58 -3.14
CA THR A 323 9.11 11.88 -3.31
C THR A 323 8.15 13.05 -3.57
N LEU A 324 6.85 12.80 -3.70
CA LEU A 324 5.84 13.82 -4.02
C LEU A 324 5.18 14.37 -2.75
N ASP A 325 4.71 15.61 -2.82
CA ASP A 325 3.95 16.25 -1.74
C ASP A 325 2.54 15.68 -1.68
N ALA A 326 2.06 15.36 -0.48
CA ALA A 326 0.71 14.84 -0.29
C ALA A 326 -0.35 15.92 -0.63
N GLY A 327 -1.44 15.51 -1.28
CA GLY A 327 -2.50 16.42 -1.69
C GLY A 327 -3.31 15.92 -2.89
N PRO A 328 -4.30 16.69 -3.35
CA PRO A 328 -5.22 16.28 -4.43
C PRO A 328 -4.52 16.12 -5.80
N ASP A 329 -3.32 16.68 -5.98
CA ASP A 329 -2.58 16.59 -7.24
C ASP A 329 -1.61 15.40 -7.30
N LEU A 330 -1.26 14.80 -6.15
CA LEU A 330 -0.25 13.73 -6.08
C LEU A 330 -0.54 12.54 -6.99
N TYR A 331 -1.79 12.06 -7.06
CA TYR A 331 -2.14 10.92 -7.91
C TYR A 331 -1.81 11.18 -9.39
N PHE A 332 -2.02 12.41 -9.84
CA PHE A 332 -1.75 12.82 -11.22
C PHE A 332 -0.25 12.91 -11.47
N GLU A 333 0.48 13.58 -10.58
CA GLU A 333 1.94 13.69 -10.66
C GLU A 333 2.62 12.31 -10.63
N LEU A 334 2.15 11.41 -9.77
CA LEU A 334 2.62 10.03 -9.67
C LEU A 334 2.47 9.31 -11.01
N MET A 335 1.26 9.31 -11.55
CA MET A 335 0.97 8.57 -12.78
C MET A 335 1.69 9.18 -14.00
N GLU A 336 1.73 10.51 -14.10
CA GLU A 336 2.48 11.23 -15.13
C GLU A 336 3.99 10.96 -15.04
N SER A 337 4.56 10.92 -13.83
CA SER A 337 5.97 10.63 -13.61
C SER A 337 6.34 9.21 -14.06
N ILE A 338 5.49 8.22 -13.79
CA ILE A 338 5.66 6.84 -14.29
C ILE A 338 5.68 6.83 -15.81
N GLY A 339 4.68 7.43 -16.45
CA GLY A 339 4.61 7.50 -17.92
C GLY A 339 5.81 8.22 -18.55
N ALA A 340 6.24 9.33 -17.94
CA ALA A 340 7.38 10.12 -18.39
C ALA A 340 8.71 9.37 -18.24
N SER A 341 8.98 8.76 -17.08
CA SER A 341 10.18 7.96 -16.83
C SER A 341 10.28 6.76 -17.77
N LEU A 342 9.15 6.06 -17.99
CA LEU A 342 9.08 4.96 -18.95
C LEU A 342 9.47 5.45 -20.35
N LYS A 343 8.85 6.55 -20.82
CA LYS A 343 9.13 7.14 -22.13
C LYS A 343 10.59 7.59 -22.26
N GLU A 344 11.13 8.29 -21.27
CA GLU A 344 12.50 8.81 -21.29
C GLU A 344 13.53 7.69 -21.42
N CYS A 345 13.40 6.65 -20.60
CA CYS A 345 14.36 5.56 -20.61
C CYS A 345 14.23 4.70 -21.87
N LEU A 346 12.99 4.35 -22.26
CA LEU A 346 12.71 3.42 -23.33
C LEU A 346 12.76 4.03 -24.72
N SER A 347 12.78 5.36 -24.89
CA SER A 347 12.87 6.00 -26.21
C SER A 347 14.21 5.73 -26.89
#